data_AF-A0A285QQ22-F1
#
_entry.id   AF-A0A285QQ22-F1
#
_cell.length_a   1.000
_cell.length_b   1.000
_cell.length_c   1.000
_cell.angle_alpha   90.00
_cell.angle_beta   90.00
_cell.angle_gamma   90.00
#
_symmetry.space_group_name_H-M   'P 1'
#
loop_
_entity.id
_entity.type
_entity.pdbx_description
1 polymer ?
#
loop_
_entity_poly.entity_id
_entity_poly.type
_entity_poly.pdbx_seq_one_letter_code
_entity_poly.pdbx_strand_id
1 'polypeptide(L)' 'MTKTMRFEIVRLDDVNGSATDRVIADAATVREHVQAAARTGERLLIRPCPTV' A
#
# COMPACT_ATOMS: atom_id res chain seq x y z
N MET A 1 20.52 -13.54 7.40
CA MET A 1 19.08 -13.27 7.63
C MET A 1 18.67 -12.13 6.70
N THR A 2 17.91 -12.39 5.64
CA THR A 2 17.34 -11.32 4.82
C THR A 2 16.25 -10.63 5.63
N LYS A 3 16.40 -9.32 5.87
CA LYS A 3 15.36 -8.49 6.48
C LYS A 3 14.13 -8.55 5.59
N THR A 4 13.04 -9.14 6.07
CA THR A 4 11.77 -9.14 5.34
C THR A 4 11.21 -7.72 5.37
N MET A 5 11.36 -6.99 4.26
CA MET A 5 10.80 -5.65 4.14
C MET A 5 9.27 -5.72 4.11
N ARG A 6 8.64 -4.88 4.93
CA ARG A 6 7.20 -4.64 4.91
C ARG A 6 6.92 -3.23 4.39
N PHE A 7 5.72 -3.03 3.90
CA PHE A 7 5.25 -1.77 3.36
C PHE A 7 3.92 -1.44 3.99
N GLU A 8 3.71 -0.17 4.32
CA GLU A 8 2.38 0.34 4.58
C GLU A 8 1.79 0.82 3.26
N ILE A 9 0.61 0.29 2.93
CA ILE A 9 -0.22 0.73 1.81
C ILE A 9 -1.37 1.51 2.43
N VAL A 10 -1.56 2.75 1.98
CA VAL A 10 -2.64 3.63 2.39
C VAL A 10 -3.52 3.89 1.17
N ARG A 11 -4.82 3.58 1.28
CA ARG A 11 -5.81 3.99 0.27
C ARG A 11 -6.19 5.43 0.53
N LEU A 12 -6.27 6.22 -0.54
CA LEU A 12 -6.58 7.64 -0.48
C LEU A 12 -7.93 7.91 -1.13
N ASP A 13 -8.71 8.80 -0.51
CA ASP A 13 -9.91 9.37 -1.12
C ASP A 13 -9.55 10.26 -2.31
N ASP A 14 -10.30 10.14 -3.40
CA ASP A 14 -10.00 10.88 -4.64
C ASP A 14 -10.41 12.36 -4.59
N VAL A 15 -11.30 12.76 -3.67
CA VAL A 15 -11.76 14.15 -3.55
C VAL A 15 -10.74 14.99 -2.79
N ASN A 16 -10.22 14.49 -1.67
CA ASN A 16 -9.38 15.29 -0.78
C ASN A 16 -8.03 14.64 -0.41
N GLY A 17 -7.75 13.41 -0.89
CA GLY A 17 -6.50 12.70 -0.60
C GLY A 17 -6.38 12.20 0.83
N SER A 18 -7.47 12.17 1.61
CA SER A 18 -7.46 11.64 2.97
C SER A 18 -7.27 10.13 2.98
N ALA A 19 -6.60 9.61 4.01
CA ALA A 19 -6.47 8.17 4.20
C ALA A 19 -7.82 7.54 4.55
N THR A 20 -8.27 6.57 3.76
CA THR A 20 -9.51 5.82 3.98
C THR A 20 -9.25 4.45 4.61
N ASP A 21 -8.12 3.83 4.29
CA ASP A 21 -7.72 2.51 4.79
C ASP A 21 -6.20 2.37 4.82
N ARG A 22 -5.69 1.46 5.67
CA ARG A 22 -4.25 1.17 5.83
C ARG A 22 -4.01 -0.32 6.05
N VAL A 23 -3.02 -0.87 5.36
CA VAL A 23 -2.58 -2.25 5.54
C VAL A 23 -1.05 -2.37 5.49
N ILE A 24 -0.49 -3.23 6.34
CA ILE A 24 0.93 -3.60 6.30
C ILE A 24 1.09 -4.89 5.48
N ALA A 25 1.83 -4.83 4.39
CA ALA A 25 1.97 -5.89 3.39
C ALA A 25 3.44 -6.22 3.11
N ASP A 26 3.71 -7.43 2.59
CA ASP A 26 4.99 -7.75 1.95
C ASP A 26 4.95 -7.35 0.47
N ALA A 27 6.08 -7.55 -0.22
CA ALA A 27 6.23 -7.19 -1.62
C ALA A 27 5.25 -7.94 -2.56
N ALA A 28 4.90 -9.20 -2.27
CA ALA A 28 4.00 -9.95 -3.13
C ALA A 28 2.58 -9.40 -3.04
N THR A 29 2.11 -9.14 -1.81
CA THR A 29 0.82 -8.51 -1.56
C THR A 29 0.78 -7.07 -2.07
N VAL A 30 1.86 -6.27 -1.94
CA VAL A 30 1.94 -4.92 -2.56
C VAL A 30 1.64 -4.96 -4.05
N ARG A 31 2.23 -5.92 -4.78
CA ARG A 31 2.00 -6.06 -6.22
C ARG A 31 0.52 -6.31 -6.54
N GLU A 32 -0.16 -7.15 -5.77
CA GLU A 32 -1.59 -7.45 -5.96
C GLU A 32 -2.45 -6.21 -5.74
N HIS A 33 -2.18 -5.43 -4.69
CA HIS A 33 -2.90 -4.17 -4.43
C HIS A 33 -2.68 -3.13 -5.52
N VAL A 34 -1.44 -2.95 -5.99
CA VAL A 34 -1.14 -2.01 -7.09
C VAL A 34 -1.89 -2.41 -8.37
N GLN A 35 -1.90 -3.70 -8.71
CA GLN A 35 -2.65 -4.18 -9.87
C GLN A 35 -4.15 -3.97 -9.73
N ALA A 36 -4.72 -4.21 -8.54
CA ALA A 36 -6.13 -3.98 -8.29
C ALA A 36 -6.48 -2.50 -8.43
N ALA A 37 -5.71 -1.61 -7.79
CA ALA A 37 -5.91 -0.16 -7.86
C ALA A 37 -5.79 0.38 -9.29
N ALA A 38 -4.82 -0.12 -10.07
CA ALA A 38 -4.65 0.27 -11.47
C ALA A 38 -5.86 -0.11 -12.35
N ARG A 39 -6.62 -1.15 -12.00
CA ARG A 39 -7.85 -1.54 -12.72
C ARG A 39 -9.04 -0.63 -12.39
N THR A 40 -9.10 -0.09 -11.18
CA THR A 40 -10.25 0.69 -10.70
C THR A 40 -10.00 2.20 -10.68
N GLY A 41 -8.75 2.63 -10.85
CA GLY A 41 -8.33 4.02 -10.72
C GLY A 41 -8.10 4.47 -9.28
N GLU A 42 -8.08 3.54 -8.31
CA GLU A 42 -7.90 3.87 -6.91
C GLU A 42 -6.51 4.47 -6.62
N ARG A 43 -6.47 5.50 -5.79
CA ARG A 43 -5.22 6.16 -5.40
C ARG A 43 -4.59 5.49 -4.17
N LEU A 44 -3.33 5.11 -4.30
CA LEU A 44 -2.54 4.51 -3.22
C LEU A 44 -1.32 5.37 -2.85
N LEU A 45 -0.99 5.44 -1.57
CA LEU A 45 0.33 5.81 -1.06
C LEU A 45 1.00 4.55 -0.50
N ILE A 46 2.23 4.26 -0.94
CA ILE A 46 2.99 3.09 -0.49
C ILE A 46 4.31 3.55 0.09
N ARG A 47 4.64 3.13 1.31
CA ARG A 47 5.90 3.49 1.97
C ARG A 47 6.53 2.30 2.70
N PRO A 48 7.88 2.24 2.79
CA PRO A 48 8.54 1.23 3.63
C PRO A 48 8.05 1.33 5.07
N CYS A 49 7.70 0.19 5.65
CA CYS A 49 7.38 0.04 7.06
C CYS A 49 8.50 -0.81 7.69
N PRO A 50 9.54 -0.20 8.28
CA PRO A 50 10.54 -0.98 8.98
C PRO A 50 9.84 -1.72 10.12
N THR A 51 9.96 -3.05 10.13
CA THR A 51 9.64 -3.84 11.32
C THR A 51 10.52 -3.32 12.45
N VAL A 52 9.87 -2.77 13.47
CA VAL A 52 10.49 -2.48 14.77
C VAL A 52 11.03 -3.77 15.39
#